data_AF-A0A0F5ZZJ2-F1
#
_entry.id   AF-A0A0F5ZZJ2-F1
#
_cell.length_a   1.000
_cell.length_b   1.000
_cell.length_c   1.000
_cell.angle_alpha   90.00
_cell.angle_beta   90.00
_cell.angle_gamma   90.00
#
_symmetry.space_group_name_H-M   'P 1'
#
loop_
_entity.id
_entity.type
_entity.pdbx_description
1 polymer ?
#
loop_
_entity_poly.entity_id
_entity_poly.type
_entity_poly.pdbx_seq_one_letter_code
_entity_poly.pdbx_strand_id
1 'polypeptide(L)' 'MKYADYVTYVRLDRAKFMLKKYNFKVDEIAHRCGFKDTNYFCRVFKQKTGKTPSEYRLGAV' A
#
# COMPACT_ATOMS: atom_id res chain seq x y z
N MET A 1 -1.60 5.70 20.47
CA MET A 1 -1.81 5.18 19.10
C MET A 1 -3.28 4.81 18.96
N LYS A 2 -4.00 5.34 17.95
CA LYS A 2 -5.41 4.97 17.76
C LYS A 2 -5.49 3.63 17.04
N TYR A 3 -6.53 2.85 17.32
CA TYR A 3 -6.80 1.57 16.66
C TYR A 3 -6.76 1.67 15.12
N ALA A 4 -7.32 2.75 14.57
CA ALA A 4 -7.34 3.02 13.13
C ALA A 4 -5.93 3.12 12.51
N ASP A 5 -4.95 3.70 13.24
CA ASP A 5 -3.57 3.79 12.76
C ASP A 5 -2.90 2.42 12.67
N TYR A 6 -3.15 1.55 13.66
CA TYR A 6 -2.63 0.19 13.68
C TYR A 6 -3.20 -0.64 12.52
N VAL A 7 -4.52 -0.56 12.29
CA VAL A 7 -5.16 -1.24 11.16
C VAL A 7 -4.57 -0.75 9.83
N THR A 8 -4.37 0.56 9.69
CA THR A 8 -3.76 1.14 8.49
C THR A 8 -2.33 0.65 8.30
N TYR A 9 -1.54 0.57 9.37
CA TYR A 9 -0.18 0.05 9.34
C TYR A 9 -0.14 -1.40 8.84
N VAL A 10 -0.97 -2.29 9.39
CA VAL A 10 -1.04 -3.71 8.98
C VAL A 10 -1.47 -3.85 7.51
N ARG A 11 -2.44 -3.04 7.06
CA ARG A 11 -2.88 -3.04 5.65
C ARG A 11 -1.77 -2.60 4.71
N LEU A 12 -1.01 -1.57 5.08
CA LEU A 12 0.13 -1.07 4.29
C LEU A 12 1.27 -2.09 4.24
N ASP A 13 1.53 -2.79 5.34
CA ASP A 13 2.55 -3.83 5.38
C ASP A 13 2.23 -4.96 4.40
N ARG A 14 0.98 -5.42 4.40
CA ARG A 14 0.48 -6.38 3.41
C ARG A 14 0.57 -5.86 1.98
N ALA A 15 0.27 -4.57 1.76
CA ALA A 15 0.40 -3.95 0.44
C ALA A 15 1.85 -3.92 -0.06
N LYS A 16 2.83 -3.62 0.82
CA LYS A 16 4.27 -3.67 0.47
C LYS A 16 4.69 -5.08 0.06
N PHE A 17 4.25 -6.10 0.80
CA PHE A 17 4.53 -7.49 0.46
C PHE A 17 3.93 -7.86 -0.90
N MET A 18 2.68 -7.46 -1.16
CA MET A 18 2.03 -7.73 -2.44
C MET A 18 2.71 -7.03 -3.61
N LEU A 19 3.14 -5.77 -3.42
CA LEU A 19 3.86 -5.00 -4.44
C LEU A 19 5.21 -5.62 -4.83
N LYS A 20 5.86 -6.33 -3.90
CA LYS A 20 7.14 -7.02 -4.16
C LYS A 20 6.95 -8.42 -4.72
N LYS A 21 5.97 -9.17 -4.21
CA LYS A 21 5.77 -10.59 -4.54
C LYS A 21 4.95 -10.81 -5.80
N TYR A 22 4.04 -9.89 -6.13
CA TYR A 22 3.10 -10.04 -7.23
C TYR A 22 3.13 -8.84 -8.16
N ASN A 23 2.78 -9.06 -9.42
CA ASN A 23 2.70 -8.02 -10.44
C ASN A 23 1.26 -7.51 -10.65
N PHE A 24 0.47 -7.43 -9.58
CA PHE A 24 -0.91 -6.91 -9.63
C PHE A 24 -0.92 -5.40 -9.87
N LYS A 25 -2.04 -4.90 -10.40
CA LYS A 25 -2.28 -3.46 -10.51
C LYS A 25 -2.39 -2.86 -9.11
N VAL A 26 -1.94 -1.61 -8.96
CA VAL A 26 -2.01 -0.86 -7.69
C VAL A 26 -3.43 -0.81 -7.15
N ASP A 27 -4.41 -0.66 -8.04
CA ASP A 27 -5.84 -0.69 -7.72
C ASP A 27 -6.29 -2.01 -7.08
N GLU A 28 -5.94 -3.15 -7.69
CA GLU A 28 -6.22 -4.47 -7.12
C GLU A 28 -5.56 -4.67 -5.75
N ILE A 29 -4.32 -4.20 -5.59
CA ILE A 29 -3.60 -4.30 -4.31
C ILE A 29 -4.31 -3.46 -3.24
N ALA A 30 -4.76 -2.25 -3.58
CA ALA A 30 -5.52 -1.40 -2.67
C ALA A 30 -6.80 -2.11 -2.20
N HIS A 31 -7.58 -2.66 -3.13
CA HIS A 31 -8.80 -3.40 -2.83
C HIS A 31 -8.53 -4.65 -1.98
N ARG A 32 -7.51 -5.45 -2.32
CA ARG A 32 -7.12 -6.65 -1.54
C ARG A 32 -6.61 -6.32 -0.14
N CYS A 33 -6.04 -5.13 0.05
CA CYS A 33 -5.58 -4.66 1.36
C CYS A 33 -6.67 -3.95 2.17
N GLY A 34 -7.92 -3.93 1.68
CA GLY A 34 -9.07 -3.35 2.39
C GLY A 34 -9.20 -1.83 2.26
N PHE A 35 -8.54 -1.23 1.27
CA PHE A 35 -8.79 0.15 0.87
C PHE A 35 -9.93 0.18 -0.16
N LYS A 36 -10.97 0.98 0.11
CA LYS A 36 -12.04 1.21 -0.86
C LYS A 36 -11.62 2.18 -1.97
N ASP A 37 -10.75 3.12 -1.63
CA ASP A 37 -10.32 4.18 -2.53
C ASP A 37 -8.82 4.08 -2.81
N THR A 38 -8.49 3.86 -4.08
CA THR A 38 -7.11 3.69 -4.55
C THR A 38 -6.31 4.99 -4.44
N ASN A 39 -6.93 6.17 -4.61
CA ASN A 39 -6.26 7.45 -4.45
C ASN A 39 -5.85 7.70 -2.99
N TYR A 40 -6.77 7.40 -2.06
CA TYR A 40 -6.49 7.44 -0.63
C TYR A 40 -5.38 6.46 -0.24
N PHE A 41 -5.42 5.22 -0.75
CA PHE A 41 -4.34 4.26 -0.58
C PHE A 41 -3.00 4.82 -1.05
N CYS A 42 -2.91 5.33 -2.28
CA CYS A 42 -1.68 5.89 -2.82
C CYS A 42 -1.14 7.05 -1.96
N ARG A 43 -2.03 7.93 -1.48
CA ARG A 43 -1.68 9.07 -0.65
C ARG A 43 -1.16 8.65 0.73
N VAL A 44 -1.85 7.72 1.39
CA VAL A 44 -1.45 7.17 2.69
C VAL A 44 -0.16 6.34 2.55
N PHE A 45 -0.06 5.53 1.51
CA PHE A 45 1.12 4.72 1.22
C PHE A 45 2.34 5.64 1.05
N LYS A 46 2.27 6.65 0.18
CA LYS A 46 3.34 7.63 -0.02
C LYS A 46 3.70 8.36 1.28
N GLN A 47 2.71 8.76 2.08
CA GLN A 47 2.97 9.43 3.35
C GLN A 47 3.71 8.53 4.36
N LYS A 48 3.44 7.22 4.36
CA LYS A 48 4.03 6.26 5.31
C LYS A 48 5.32 5.62 4.82
N THR A 49 5.53 5.49 3.50
CA THR A 49 6.71 4.83 2.91
C THR A 49 7.64 5.80 2.19
N GLY A 50 7.23 7.05 1.97
CA GLY A 50 7.98 8.06 1.22
C GLY A 50 7.89 7.91 -0.30
N LYS A 51 7.36 6.80 -0.81
CA LYS A 51 7.31 6.47 -2.26
C LYS A 51 5.90 6.09 -2.66
N THR A 52 5.50 6.36 -3.90
CA THR A 52 4.23 5.82 -4.42
C THR A 52 4.30 4.29 -4.53
N PRO A 53 3.17 3.57 -4.48
CA PRO A 53 3.17 2.11 -4.66
C PRO A 53 3.82 1.66 -5.98
N SER A 54 3.65 2.43 -7.07
CA SER A 54 4.32 2.16 -8.36
C SER A 54 5.85 2.31 -8.27
N GLU A 55 6.34 3.38 -7.63
CA GLU A 55 7.79 3.56 -7.38
C GLU A 55 8.34 2.50 -6.43
N TYR A 56 7.56 2.09 -5.43
CA TYR A 56 7.95 1.05 -4.49
C TYR A 56 8.10 -0.32 -5.18
N ARG A 57 7.27 -0.59 -6.20
CA ARG A 57 7.40 -1.77 -7.06
C ARG A 57 8.65 -1.71 -7.92
N LEU A 58 8.95 -0.56 -8.54
CA LEU A 58 10.11 -0.41 -9.42
C LEU A 58 11.45 -0.44 -8.67
N GLY A 59 11.48 0.04 -7.43
CA GLY A 59 12.69 0.12 -6.61
C GLY A 59 13.12 -1.18 -5.92
N ALA A 60 12.56 -2.33 -6.30
CA ALA A 60 13.08 -3.64 -5.92
C ALA A 60 14.14 -4.08 -6.96
N VAL A 61 15.29 -3.41 -6.93
CA VAL A 61 16.54 -3.90 -7.53
C VAL A 61 17.35 -4.59 -6.44
#